data_AF-R1FBV5-F1
#
_entry.id   AF-R1FBV5-F1
#
_cell.length_a   1.000
_cell.length_b   1.000
_cell.length_c   1.000
_cell.angle_alpha   90.00
_cell.angle_beta   90.00
_cell.angle_gamma   90.00
#
_symmetry.space_group_name_H-M   'P 1'
#
loop_
_entity.id
_entity.type
_entity.pdbx_description
1 polymer ?
#
loop_
_entity_poly.entity_id
_entity_poly.type
_entity_poly.pdbx_seq_one_letter_code
_entity_poly.pdbx_strand_id
1 'polypeptide(L)'
;MADLDDDVEFTGSTGTNPLRDMPHMRHDCLVHPWPRPATAQSCAECCAKCFCYVCDGPASECKLWDEHCLADGSAEWVRKRAQAKRKREAAQRAQAAGRQVDSAEAVRQRFAAAADTDDGGAPQPAPDGADAGRPTRDEAEVEDEESEETFATYAPCHFARGQPHPEL
;
A
#
# COMPACT_ATOMS: atom_id res chain seq x y z
N MET A 1 20.87 -30.01 -44.47
CA MET A 1 20.98 -29.48 -43.10
C MET A 1 20.62 -28.02 -43.21
N ALA A 2 19.48 -27.62 -42.64
CA ALA A 2 19.01 -26.25 -42.68
C ALA A 2 19.27 -25.65 -41.30
N ASP A 3 20.38 -24.93 -41.20
CA ASP A 3 20.69 -23.98 -40.15
C ASP A 3 19.82 -22.73 -40.36
N LEU A 4 18.85 -22.51 -39.47
CA LEU A 4 18.37 -21.18 -39.11
C LEU A 4 17.92 -21.28 -37.65
N ASP A 5 18.87 -21.08 -36.74
CA ASP A 5 18.61 -20.59 -35.38
C ASP A 5 17.81 -19.29 -35.51
N ASP A 6 16.49 -19.38 -35.37
CA ASP A 6 15.61 -18.24 -35.17
C ASP A 6 15.72 -17.83 -33.69
N ASP A 7 16.86 -17.24 -33.33
CA ASP A 7 17.12 -16.77 -31.98
C ASP A 7 16.25 -15.54 -31.67
N VAL A 8 15.47 -15.63 -30.60
CA VAL A 8 14.63 -14.53 -30.11
C VAL A 8 15.42 -13.69 -29.11
N GLU A 9 15.75 -12.44 -29.49
CA GLU A 9 16.36 -11.46 -28.60
C GLU A 9 15.33 -10.50 -28.01
N PHE A 10 15.41 -10.25 -26.69
CA PHE A 10 14.57 -9.27 -26.01
C PHE A 10 15.24 -7.88 -26.06
N THR A 11 14.76 -6.99 -26.93
CA THR A 11 15.35 -5.64 -27.12
C THR A 11 14.91 -4.62 -26.08
N GLY A 12 13.92 -4.96 -25.24
CA GLY A 12 13.49 -4.13 -24.12
C GLY A 12 12.10 -4.49 -23.60
N SER A 13 11.72 -3.91 -22.47
CA SER A 13 10.36 -4.00 -21.93
C SER A 13 9.76 -2.60 -21.80
N THR A 14 8.46 -2.49 -22.10
CA THR A 14 7.68 -1.27 -21.88
C THR A 14 6.78 -1.42 -20.66
N GLY A 15 6.55 -0.33 -19.94
CA GLY A 15 5.64 -0.29 -18.77
C GLY A 15 6.39 -0.15 -17.43
N THR A 16 5.62 -0.20 -16.35
CA THR A 16 6.14 -0.08 -14.97
C THR A 16 6.90 -1.34 -14.59
N ASN A 17 8.18 -1.20 -14.26
CA ASN A 17 8.98 -2.28 -13.69
C ASN A 17 8.93 -2.23 -12.16
N PRO A 18 8.33 -3.22 -11.47
CA PRO A 18 8.21 -3.20 -10.01
C PRO A 18 9.54 -3.04 -9.27
N LEU A 19 10.63 -3.55 -9.82
CA LEU A 19 11.96 -3.53 -9.21
C LEU A 19 12.76 -2.24 -9.47
N ARG A 20 12.19 -1.32 -10.25
CA ARG A 20 12.79 0.00 -10.56
C ARG A 20 11.88 1.14 -10.11
N ASP A 21 10.61 1.05 -10.47
CA ASP A 21 9.67 2.17 -10.41
C ASP A 21 8.80 2.14 -9.14
N MET A 22 8.65 0.96 -8.52
CA MET A 22 7.90 0.77 -7.28
C MET A 22 8.82 0.53 -6.08
N PRO A 23 8.34 0.72 -4.83
CA PRO A 23 9.12 0.41 -3.65
C PRO A 23 9.62 -1.04 -3.65
N HIS A 24 10.95 -1.20 -3.58
CA HIS A 24 11.60 -2.52 -3.60
C HIS A 24 12.73 -2.61 -2.57
N MET A 25 13.10 -3.84 -2.22
CA MET A 25 14.22 -4.10 -1.32
C MET A 25 15.54 -3.85 -2.04
N ARG A 26 16.60 -3.51 -1.31
CA ARG A 26 17.92 -3.26 -1.91
C ARG A 26 18.47 -4.46 -2.69
N HIS A 27 18.14 -5.69 -2.32
CA HIS A 27 18.57 -6.88 -3.06
C HIS A 27 17.86 -7.09 -4.40
N ASP A 28 16.71 -6.45 -4.60
CA ASP A 28 15.98 -6.49 -5.87
C ASP A 28 16.22 -5.25 -6.73
N CYS A 29 17.06 -4.31 -6.30
CA CYS A 29 17.24 -3.04 -6.99
C CYS A 29 17.89 -3.23 -8.36
N LEU A 30 17.20 -2.81 -9.43
CA LEU A 30 17.76 -2.82 -10.78
C LEU A 30 18.66 -1.61 -11.08
N VAL A 31 18.55 -0.53 -10.28
CA VAL A 31 19.40 0.67 -10.42
C VAL A 31 20.78 0.45 -9.81
N HIS A 32 20.83 -0.20 -8.65
CA HIS A 32 22.07 -0.63 -7.99
C HIS A 32 22.06 -2.15 -7.86
N PRO A 33 22.56 -2.89 -8.87
CA PRO A 33 22.53 -4.35 -8.89
C PRO A 33 23.18 -4.96 -7.66
N TRP A 34 22.62 -6.08 -7.21
CA TRP A 34 23.10 -6.74 -5.99
C TRP A 34 24.52 -7.31 -6.18
N PRO A 35 25.50 -6.88 -5.36
CA PRO A 35 26.88 -7.32 -5.48
C PRO A 35 27.07 -8.76 -4.96
N ARG A 36 28.04 -9.47 -5.53
CA ARG A 36 28.51 -10.77 -5.05
C ARG A 36 30.03 -10.74 -4.85
N PRO A 37 30.54 -10.82 -3.61
CA PRO A 37 29.81 -10.94 -2.34
C PRO A 37 29.11 -9.63 -1.92
N ALA A 38 28.02 -9.76 -1.17
CA ALA A 38 27.33 -8.60 -0.59
C ALA A 38 27.97 -8.19 0.74
N THR A 39 28.42 -6.94 0.80
CA THR A 39 29.00 -6.28 1.99
C THR A 39 28.33 -4.94 2.24
N ALA A 40 28.38 -4.45 3.48
CA ALA A 40 27.80 -3.15 3.86
C ALA A 40 28.23 -2.03 2.90
N GLN A 41 29.53 -1.95 2.61
CA GLN A 41 30.08 -0.93 1.71
C GLN A 41 29.56 -1.08 0.28
N SER A 42 29.48 -2.30 -0.26
CA SER A 42 28.94 -2.54 -1.60
C SER A 42 27.42 -2.35 -1.70
N CYS A 43 26.73 -2.42 -0.55
CA CYS A 43 25.28 -2.26 -0.46
C CYS A 43 24.83 -0.88 0.04
N ALA A 44 25.77 0.02 0.33
CA ALA A 44 25.49 1.34 0.91
C ALA A 44 24.65 2.23 -0.01
N GLU A 45 24.86 2.19 -1.32
CA GLU A 45 24.10 2.98 -2.29
C GLU A 45 22.65 2.50 -2.39
N CYS A 46 21.68 3.41 -2.44
CA CYS A 46 20.28 3.09 -2.65
C CYS A 46 19.62 4.08 -3.61
N CYS A 47 18.63 3.62 -4.38
CA CYS A 47 17.85 4.50 -5.24
C CYS A 47 16.65 5.09 -4.47
N ALA A 48 15.97 6.07 -5.06
CA ALA A 48 14.82 6.74 -4.44
C ALA A 48 13.63 5.82 -4.14
N LYS A 49 13.56 4.64 -4.79
CA LYS A 49 12.50 3.64 -4.57
C LYS A 49 12.95 2.48 -3.67
N CYS A 50 14.21 2.44 -3.24
CA CYS A 50 14.64 1.46 -2.25
C CYS A 50 13.97 1.74 -0.90
N PHE A 51 13.49 0.68 -0.25
CA PHE A 51 13.03 0.74 1.14
C PHE A 51 13.89 -0.16 2.04
N CYS A 52 13.96 0.20 3.31
CA CYS A 52 14.59 -0.63 4.31
C CYS A 52 13.64 -1.75 4.74
N TYR A 53 14.00 -2.99 4.41
CA TYR A 53 13.22 -4.17 4.76
C TYR A 53 12.94 -4.30 6.26
N VAL A 54 13.93 -3.99 7.12
CA VAL A 54 13.79 -4.13 8.58
C VAL A 54 12.92 -3.03 9.19
N CYS A 55 13.14 -1.77 8.80
CA CYS A 55 12.42 -0.61 9.32
C CYS A 55 11.03 -0.40 8.70
N ASP A 56 10.78 -0.97 7.51
CA ASP A 56 9.53 -0.82 6.76
C ASP A 56 9.26 0.65 6.38
N GLY A 57 10.27 1.33 5.85
CA GLY A 57 10.24 2.74 5.45
C GLY A 57 11.34 3.06 4.41
N PRO A 58 11.39 4.30 3.89
CA PRO A 58 12.36 4.69 2.87
C PRO A 58 13.80 4.40 3.28
N ALA A 59 14.63 3.89 2.37
CA ALA A 59 16.03 3.58 2.67
C ALA A 59 16.80 4.83 3.15
N SER A 60 16.49 6.00 2.57
CA SER A 60 17.06 7.30 2.93
C SER A 60 16.78 7.74 4.38
N GLU A 61 15.75 7.18 5.03
CA GLU A 61 15.37 7.50 6.40
C GLU A 61 15.89 6.44 7.41
N CYS A 62 16.55 5.39 6.92
CA CYS A 62 17.04 4.32 7.76
C CYS A 62 18.34 4.71 8.48
N LYS A 63 18.25 4.90 9.81
CA LYS A 63 19.40 5.23 10.67
C LYS A 63 20.46 4.12 10.78
N LEU A 64 20.11 2.89 10.43
CA LEU A 64 20.97 1.70 10.49
C LEU A 64 21.17 1.11 9.10
N TRP A 65 21.23 1.95 8.08
CA TRP A 65 21.30 1.49 6.69
C TRP A 65 22.54 0.65 6.39
N ASP A 66 23.68 0.99 6.98
CA ASP A 66 24.95 0.26 6.80
C ASP A 66 24.83 -1.24 7.14
N GLU A 67 23.90 -1.61 8.02
CA GLU A 67 23.59 -3.01 8.34
C GLU A 67 22.36 -3.51 7.58
N HIS A 68 21.29 -2.72 7.51
CA HIS A 68 20.02 -3.13 6.94
C HIS A 68 20.04 -3.23 5.40
N CYS A 69 21.00 -2.61 4.73
CA CYS A 69 21.18 -2.71 3.29
C CYS A 69 21.49 -4.14 2.82
N LEU A 70 21.96 -5.01 3.72
CA LEU A 70 22.25 -6.41 3.49
C LEU A 70 21.02 -7.33 3.59
N ALA A 71 19.83 -6.77 3.85
CA ALA A 71 18.62 -7.55 3.97
C ALA A 71 18.19 -8.19 2.65
N ASP A 72 18.33 -9.51 2.57
CA ASP A 72 18.01 -10.37 1.42
C ASP A 72 16.70 -11.17 1.60
N GLY A 73 15.94 -10.88 2.66
CA GLY A 73 14.70 -11.59 2.96
C GLY A 73 14.88 -12.99 3.55
N SER A 74 16.11 -13.43 3.83
CA SER A 74 16.36 -14.70 4.53
C SER A 74 15.71 -14.73 5.92
N ALA A 75 15.60 -15.94 6.49
CA ALA A 75 14.91 -16.17 7.76
C ALA A 75 15.48 -15.33 8.93
N GLU A 76 16.76 -14.95 8.89
CA GLU A 76 17.33 -14.00 9.85
C GLU A 76 16.71 -12.62 9.74
N TRP A 77 16.62 -12.06 8.52
CA TRP A 77 16.06 -10.74 8.30
C TRP A 77 14.56 -10.69 8.58
N VAL A 78 13.82 -11.77 8.25
CA VAL A 78 12.40 -11.91 8.62
C VAL A 78 12.23 -11.77 10.14
N ARG A 79 13.09 -12.44 10.92
CA ARG A 79 13.09 -12.34 12.39
C ARG A 79 13.43 -10.93 12.86
N LYS A 80 14.45 -10.29 12.30
CA LYS A 80 14.83 -8.89 12.62
C LYS A 80 13.69 -7.92 12.32
N ARG A 81 13.04 -8.03 11.17
CA ARG A 81 11.88 -7.20 10.78
C ARG A 81 10.71 -7.40 11.75
N ALA A 82 10.39 -8.64 12.12
CA ALA A 82 9.34 -8.93 13.09
C ALA A 82 9.64 -8.32 14.47
N GLN A 83 10.90 -8.38 14.93
CA GLN A 83 11.33 -7.75 16.17
C GLN A 83 11.22 -6.21 16.10
N ALA A 84 11.65 -5.60 15.00
CA ALA A 84 11.54 -4.16 14.79
C ALA A 84 10.07 -3.70 14.79
N LYS A 85 9.18 -4.44 14.11
CA LYS A 85 7.74 -4.20 14.11
C LYS A 85 7.15 -4.23 15.52
N ARG A 86 7.45 -5.27 16.30
CA ARG A 86 6.99 -5.40 17.70
C ARG A 86 7.47 -4.24 18.58
N LYS A 87 8.74 -3.83 18.43
CA LYS A 87 9.27 -2.67 19.17
C LYS A 87 8.55 -1.38 18.80
N ARG A 88 8.27 -1.16 17.50
CA ARG A 88 7.52 0.01 17.01
C ARG A 88 6.10 0.02 17.57
N GLU A 89 5.39 -1.10 17.49
CA GLU A 89 4.03 -1.23 18.02
C GLU A 89 3.99 -1.02 19.54
N ALA A 90 4.95 -1.58 20.28
CA ALA A 90 5.06 -1.36 21.73
C ALA A 90 5.32 0.12 22.06
N ALA A 91 6.21 0.79 21.33
CA ALA A 91 6.47 2.21 21.50
C ALA A 91 5.24 3.07 21.18
N GLN A 92 4.53 2.78 20.09
CA GLN A 92 3.27 3.46 19.73
C GLN A 92 2.19 3.25 20.79
N ARG A 93 2.05 2.03 21.32
CA ARG A 93 1.12 1.74 22.42
C ARG A 93 1.48 2.48 23.70
N ALA A 94 2.76 2.55 24.06
CA ALA A 94 3.23 3.30 25.21
C ALA A 94 2.97 4.82 25.05
N GLN A 95 3.21 5.37 23.85
CA GLN A 95 2.89 6.77 23.53
C GLN A 95 1.39 7.04 23.60
N ALA A 96 0.56 6.15 23.06
CA ALA A 96 -0.90 6.25 23.13
C ALA A 96 -1.41 6.17 24.58
N ALA A 97 -0.85 5.28 25.41
CA ALA A 97 -1.18 5.17 26.82
C ALA A 97 -0.78 6.44 27.62
N GLY A 98 0.28 7.12 27.21
CA GLY A 98 0.70 8.40 27.79
C GLY A 98 -0.02 9.62 27.22
N ARG A 99 -0.76 9.48 26.11
CA ARG A 99 -1.50 10.59 25.47
C ARG A 99 -2.77 10.87 26.26
N GLN A 100 -2.82 12.01 26.92
CA GLN A 100 -4.07 12.50 27.48
C GLN A 100 -5.02 12.84 26.33
N VAL A 101 -6.21 12.24 26.34
CA VAL A 101 -7.30 12.59 25.43
C VAL A 101 -8.15 13.67 26.11
N ASP A 102 -8.51 14.72 25.35
CA ASP A 102 -9.40 15.77 25.83
C ASP A 102 -10.72 15.15 26.32
N SER A 103 -11.28 15.65 27.42
CA SER A 103 -12.56 15.17 27.91
C SER A 103 -13.66 15.47 26.88
N ALA A 104 -14.70 14.64 26.83
CA ALA A 104 -15.83 14.86 25.93
C ALA A 104 -16.45 16.25 26.10
N GLU A 105 -16.41 16.79 27.32
CA GLU A 105 -16.88 18.13 27.63
C GLU A 105 -15.93 19.22 27.07
N ALA A 106 -14.61 19.07 27.24
CA ALA A 106 -13.64 19.99 26.66
C ALA A 106 -13.73 20.03 25.13
N VAL A 107 -14.02 18.88 24.50
CA VAL A 107 -14.29 18.79 23.06
C VAL A 107 -15.57 19.55 22.70
N ARG A 108 -16.67 19.32 23.42
CA ARG A 108 -17.94 20.04 23.20
C ARG A 108 -17.78 21.56 23.34
N GLN A 109 -17.07 22.02 24.35
CA GLN A 109 -16.82 23.44 24.59
C GLN A 109 -16.03 24.08 23.44
N ARG A 110 -15.04 23.39 22.87
CA ARG A 110 -14.27 23.87 21.71
C ARG A 110 -15.15 24.06 20.47
N PHE A 111 -16.05 23.12 20.20
CA PHE A 111 -16.98 23.22 19.07
C PHE A 111 -18.02 24.34 19.27
N ALA A 112 -18.53 24.52 20.49
CA ALA A 112 -19.44 25.62 20.80
C ALA A 112 -18.73 26.98 20.63
N ALA A 113 -17.54 27.15 21.21
CA ALA A 113 -16.78 28.39 21.09
C ALA A 113 -16.41 28.74 19.64
N ALA A 114 -16.15 27.75 18.78
CA ALA A 114 -15.90 27.97 17.35
C ALA A 114 -17.16 28.40 16.58
N ALA A 115 -18.36 28.02 17.05
CA ALA A 115 -19.62 28.51 16.49
C ALA A 115 -19.94 29.96 16.92
N ASP A 116 -19.40 30.38 18.07
CA ASP A 116 -19.63 31.73 18.63
C ASP A 116 -18.65 32.78 18.07
N THR A 117 -17.51 32.39 17.47
CA THR A 117 -16.60 33.31 16.77
C THR A 117 -17.14 33.63 15.37
N ASP A 118 -18.24 34.39 15.32
CA ASP A 118 -18.70 35.10 14.12
C ASP A 118 -17.81 36.35 13.92
N ASP A 119 -16.61 36.14 13.39
CA ASP A 119 -15.92 37.17 12.62
C ASP A 119 -15.94 36.70 11.17
N GLY A 120 -17.12 36.79 10.54
CA GLY A 120 -17.34 37.01 9.09
C GLY A 120 -16.50 36.27 8.05
N GLY A 121 -15.88 35.13 8.38
CA GLY A 121 -14.87 34.48 7.56
C GLY A 121 -15.03 32.96 7.48
N ALA A 122 -16.26 32.45 7.61
CA ALA A 122 -16.55 31.10 7.15
C ALA A 122 -16.44 31.09 5.61
N PRO A 123 -15.60 30.24 4.99
CA PRO A 123 -15.70 29.99 3.56
C PRO A 123 -17.14 29.55 3.30
N GLN A 124 -17.88 30.35 2.55
CA GLN A 124 -19.24 29.99 2.21
C GLN A 124 -19.19 28.64 1.49
N PRO A 125 -20.00 27.65 1.89
CA PRO A 125 -20.25 26.52 1.00
C PRO A 125 -20.73 27.11 -0.33
N ALA A 126 -20.14 26.63 -1.42
CA ALA A 126 -20.48 27.09 -2.76
C ALA A 126 -22.01 27.11 -2.93
N PRO A 127 -22.59 28.13 -3.59
CA PRO A 127 -24.03 28.20 -3.78
C PRO A 127 -24.52 26.93 -4.46
N ASP A 128 -25.62 26.38 -3.95
CA ASP A 128 -26.23 25.13 -4.38
C ASP A 128 -26.49 25.12 -5.90
N GLY A 129 -25.53 24.55 -6.62
CA GLY A 129 -25.69 23.98 -7.94
C GLY A 129 -25.54 22.47 -7.80
N ALA A 130 -26.68 21.77 -7.87
CA ALA A 130 -26.83 20.32 -7.88
C ALA A 130 -26.48 19.57 -6.58
N ASP A 131 -27.48 19.51 -5.69
CA ASP A 131 -27.67 18.44 -4.72
C ASP A 131 -27.72 17.08 -5.46
N ALA A 132 -26.57 16.41 -5.56
CA ALA A 132 -26.54 14.97 -5.80
C ALA A 132 -26.86 14.30 -4.46
N GLY A 133 -28.15 14.09 -4.25
CA GLY A 133 -28.75 13.68 -2.99
C GLY A 133 -28.03 12.55 -2.26
N ARG A 134 -27.80 12.77 -0.97
CA ARG A 134 -27.51 11.71 0.00
C ARG A 134 -28.85 11.08 0.41
N PRO A 135 -29.15 9.82 0.06
CA PRO A 135 -30.43 9.24 0.42
C PRO A 135 -30.50 9.02 1.93
N THR A 136 -31.54 9.58 2.54
CA THR A 136 -32.02 9.13 3.84
C THR A 136 -32.50 7.70 3.67
N ARG A 137 -32.12 6.83 4.61
CA ARG A 137 -32.57 5.44 4.66
C ARG A 137 -34.04 5.43 5.08
N ASP A 138 -34.91 5.71 4.12
CA ASP A 138 -36.31 5.32 4.15
C ASP A 138 -36.40 3.91 3.55
N GLU A 139 -37.09 3.05 4.27
CA GLU A 139 -37.28 1.64 3.97
C GLU A 139 -38.19 1.51 2.74
N ALA A 140 -37.58 1.48 1.55
CA ALA A 140 -38.18 0.89 0.37
C ALA A 140 -37.41 -0.39 0.07
N GLU A 141 -38.08 -1.52 0.19
CA GLU A 141 -37.66 -2.78 -0.41
C GLU A 141 -37.56 -2.54 -1.93
N VAL A 142 -36.36 -2.19 -2.39
CA VAL A 142 -36.03 -2.23 -3.82
C VAL A 142 -35.66 -3.68 -4.06
N GLU A 143 -36.59 -4.45 -4.61
CA GLU A 143 -36.25 -5.75 -5.19
C GLU A 143 -35.20 -5.50 -6.28
N ASP A 144 -34.02 -6.08 -6.06
CA ASP A 144 -32.82 -5.93 -6.87
C ASP A 144 -32.97 -6.77 -8.15
N GLU A 145 -33.84 -6.34 -9.07
CA GLU A 145 -34.07 -7.02 -10.36
C GLU A 145 -32.86 -6.87 -11.33
N GLU A 146 -31.97 -5.90 -11.11
CA GLU A 146 -30.80 -5.66 -11.99
C GLU A 146 -29.60 -6.61 -11.73
N SER A 147 -29.54 -7.27 -10.58
CA SER A 147 -28.47 -8.24 -10.29
C SER A 147 -28.68 -9.59 -11.00
N GLU A 148 -29.92 -9.91 -11.38
CA GLU A 148 -30.23 -11.13 -12.14
C GLU A 148 -29.82 -11.01 -13.62
N GLU A 149 -29.97 -9.83 -14.25
CA GLU A 149 -29.59 -9.62 -15.65
C GLU A 149 -28.07 -9.66 -15.88
N THR A 150 -27.29 -9.19 -14.90
CA THR A 150 -25.81 -9.15 -15.01
C THR A 150 -25.16 -10.53 -14.90
N PHE A 151 -25.76 -11.46 -14.15
CA PHE A 151 -25.30 -12.87 -14.11
C PHE A 151 -25.94 -13.74 -15.20
N ALA A 152 -27.09 -13.37 -15.76
CA ALA A 152 -27.74 -14.13 -16.85
C ALA A 152 -26.85 -14.31 -18.09
N THR A 153 -25.94 -13.36 -18.34
CA THR A 153 -25.03 -13.40 -19.51
C THR A 153 -23.64 -13.93 -19.18
N TYR A 154 -23.34 -14.23 -17.90
CA TYR A 154 -22.03 -14.74 -17.50
C TYR A 154 -21.89 -16.22 -17.88
N ALA A 155 -21.28 -16.49 -19.04
CA ALA A 155 -20.86 -17.82 -19.44
C ALA A 155 -19.52 -18.16 -18.75
N PRO A 156 -19.45 -19.14 -17.83
CA PRO A 156 -18.20 -19.53 -17.20
C PRO A 156 -17.21 -20.01 -18.25
N CYS A 157 -16.04 -19.36 -18.36
CA CYS A 157 -14.98 -19.81 -19.26
C CYS A 157 -14.35 -21.11 -18.74
N HIS A 158 -14.85 -22.26 -19.20
CA HIS A 158 -14.20 -23.53 -18.95
C HIS A 158 -12.94 -23.66 -19.81
N PHE A 159 -11.77 -23.70 -19.17
CA PHE A 159 -10.54 -24.10 -19.84
C PHE A 159 -10.70 -25.53 -20.35
N ALA A 160 -10.28 -25.81 -21.60
CA ALA A 160 -10.43 -27.12 -22.24
C ALA A 160 -9.78 -28.30 -21.50
N ARG A 161 -8.98 -28.04 -20.45
CA ARG A 161 -8.34 -29.04 -19.57
C ARG A 161 -8.42 -28.68 -18.08
N GLY A 162 -9.37 -27.84 -17.68
CA GLY A 162 -9.62 -27.56 -16.25
C GLY A 162 -10.28 -28.75 -15.56
N GLN A 163 -9.96 -28.97 -14.28
CA GLN A 163 -10.68 -29.97 -13.49
C GLN A 163 -12.17 -29.59 -13.41
N PRO A 164 -13.09 -30.57 -13.57
CA PRO A 164 -14.52 -30.28 -13.46
C PRO A 164 -14.84 -29.73 -12.07
N HIS A 165 -15.66 -28.69 -12.02
CA HIS A 165 -16.17 -28.14 -10.77
C HIS A 165 -16.96 -29.25 -10.05
N PRO A 166 -16.80 -29.45 -8.73
CA PRO A 166 -17.66 -30.35 -7.99
C PRO A 166 -19.08 -29.76 -8.00
N GLU A 167 -19.95 -30.36 -8.79
CA GLU A 167 -21.37 -30.01 -8.89
C GLU A 167 -22.07 -30.21 -7.52
N LEU A 168 -23.02 -29.32 -7.26
CA LEU A 168 -23.90 -29.24 -6.10
C LEU A 168 -24.80 -30.47 -5.92
#